data_AF-A0A953KGI6-F1
#
_entry.id   AF-A0A953KGI6-F1
#
_cell.length_a   1.000
_cell.length_b   1.000
_cell.length_c   1.000
_cell.angle_alpha   90.00
_cell.angle_beta   90.00
_cell.angle_gamma   90.00
#
_symmetry.space_group_name_H-M   'P 1'
#
loop_
_entity.id
_entity.type
_entity.pdbx_description
1 polymer ?
#
loop_
_entity_poly.entity_id
_entity_poly.type
_entity_poly.pdbx_seq_one_letter_code
_entity_poly.pdbx_strand_id
1 'polypeptide(L)'
;MKKLIVSILFFTLLSSTSTFAQQIDDLTIDKEVLIFLKKYFKDLRNFTLETKVQEPENQVYLDSIEFSNWFTGDFNDDGLTDLFVTGMERKIYTSYIVLAADDDESFTLVHVIPPTDVGNFHVVVTEDYKTKPLVIYKQFTSEVKETVKNGMPQRIPKNYNDYYKLGFIRKDTLVYKSGFMIEFNPKPLTADIDFIQIHPYCQFGGCPDYRIKIDSAGNMIHHNISKSSDDQKVYKAKADPDLLPEFFNLVKYLKFPKKEMKYGSAEANEIITFQVKYKDGTEYKIVDYAKGGTLGLAAVYDLFFKIKDAGLWE
;
A
#
# COMPACT_ATOMS: atom_id res chain seq x y z
N MET A 1 -58.84 -36.16 30.71
CA MET A 1 -57.91 -35.93 29.57
C MET A 1 -57.72 -34.43 29.37
N LYS A 2 -56.72 -33.83 30.03
CA LYS A 2 -56.30 -32.45 29.81
C LYS A 2 -54.81 -32.50 29.45
N LYS A 3 -54.47 -32.06 28.25
CA LYS A 3 -53.10 -32.00 27.72
C LYS A 3 -52.37 -30.87 28.46
N LEU A 4 -51.31 -31.21 29.17
CA LEU A 4 -50.35 -30.25 29.72
C LEU A 4 -49.35 -29.95 28.59
N ILE A 5 -49.45 -28.76 28.00
CA ILE A 5 -48.46 -28.25 27.04
C ILE A 5 -47.29 -27.75 27.88
N VAL A 6 -46.17 -28.47 27.83
CA VAL A 6 -44.88 -28.01 28.37
C VAL A 6 -44.25 -27.12 27.30
N SER A 7 -44.36 -25.80 27.47
CA SER A 7 -43.56 -24.84 26.69
C SER A 7 -42.12 -24.90 27.17
N ILE A 8 -41.24 -25.47 26.36
CA ILE A 8 -39.79 -25.34 26.51
C ILE A 8 -39.43 -23.93 26.02
N LEU A 9 -39.16 -23.04 26.96
CA LEU A 9 -38.60 -21.72 26.70
C LEU A 9 -37.13 -21.92 26.32
N PHE A 10 -36.81 -21.87 25.02
CA PHE A 10 -35.44 -21.89 24.53
C PHE A 10 -34.82 -20.53 24.85
N PHE A 11 -34.10 -20.44 25.97
CA PHE A 11 -33.32 -19.27 26.36
C PHE A 11 -32.12 -19.21 25.41
N THR A 12 -32.26 -18.50 24.30
CA THR A 12 -31.12 -18.06 23.50
C THR A 12 -30.33 -17.06 24.34
N LEU A 13 -29.33 -17.58 25.06
CA LEU A 13 -28.20 -16.80 25.54
C LEU A 13 -27.55 -16.15 24.32
N LEU A 14 -28.00 -14.93 24.02
CA LEU A 14 -27.21 -13.95 23.29
C LEU A 14 -25.98 -13.71 24.16
N SER A 15 -24.91 -14.46 23.88
CA SER A 15 -23.56 -14.05 24.22
C SER A 15 -23.33 -12.71 23.53
N SER A 16 -23.66 -11.64 24.23
CA SER A 16 -23.10 -10.32 23.98
C SER A 16 -21.62 -10.47 24.22
N THR A 17 -20.87 -10.71 23.14
CA THR A 17 -19.48 -10.28 23.10
C THR A 17 -19.54 -8.82 23.49
N SER A 18 -18.98 -8.48 24.65
CA SER A 18 -18.65 -7.10 24.98
C SER A 18 -17.69 -6.62 23.90
N THR A 19 -18.24 -6.09 22.82
CA THR A 19 -17.52 -5.26 21.88
C THR A 19 -17.11 -4.05 22.69
N PHE A 20 -15.87 -4.05 23.17
CA PHE A 20 -15.28 -2.83 23.68
C PHE A 20 -15.40 -1.81 22.54
N ALA A 21 -16.09 -0.69 22.80
CA ALA A 21 -16.09 0.41 21.85
C ALA A 21 -14.65 0.92 21.81
N GLN A 22 -14.03 0.87 20.64
CA GLN A 22 -12.63 1.28 20.53
C GLN A 22 -12.56 2.79 20.60
N GLN A 23 -11.51 3.38 21.17
CA GLN A 23 -11.39 4.84 21.31
C GLN A 23 -11.55 5.61 20.00
N ILE A 24 -11.30 4.95 18.86
CA ILE A 24 -11.51 5.50 17.52
C ILE A 24 -12.99 5.68 17.18
N ASP A 25 -13.87 4.80 17.65
CA ASP A 25 -15.32 4.86 17.42
C ASP A 25 -15.98 6.10 18.04
N ASP A 26 -15.38 6.62 19.12
CA ASP A 26 -15.86 7.79 19.86
C ASP A 26 -15.40 9.13 19.25
N LEU A 27 -14.53 9.11 18.23
CA LEU A 27 -14.00 10.33 17.61
C LEU A 27 -15.07 10.99 16.73
N THR A 28 -15.40 12.24 17.02
CA THR A 28 -16.46 12.98 16.30
C THR A 28 -15.98 14.29 15.68
N ILE A 29 -14.92 14.89 16.23
CA ILE A 29 -14.40 16.18 15.78
C ILE A 29 -12.87 16.18 15.67
N ASP A 30 -12.34 17.06 14.81
CA ASP A 30 -10.90 17.21 14.55
C ASP A 30 -10.05 17.37 15.83
N LYS A 31 -10.59 18.06 16.84
CA LYS A 31 -9.89 18.24 18.12
C LYS A 31 -9.64 16.93 18.85
N GLU A 32 -10.61 16.01 18.83
CA GLU A 32 -10.50 14.69 19.47
C GLU A 32 -9.49 13.82 18.73
N VAL A 33 -9.56 13.82 17.39
CA VAL A 33 -8.59 13.13 16.54
C VAL A 33 -7.16 13.61 16.81
N LEU A 34 -6.95 14.93 16.88
CA LEU A 34 -5.62 15.48 17.20
C LEU A 34 -5.14 15.13 18.61
N ILE A 35 -6.03 15.11 19.61
CA ILE A 35 -5.69 14.67 20.98
C ILE A 35 -5.29 13.21 20.96
N PHE A 36 -6.07 12.36 20.28
CA PHE A 36 -5.81 10.93 20.12
C PHE A 36 -4.44 10.69 19.46
N LEU A 37 -4.19 11.27 18.29
CA LEU A 37 -2.92 11.10 17.57
C LEU A 37 -1.71 11.52 18.42
N LYS A 38 -1.82 12.64 19.13
CA LYS A 38 -0.71 13.17 19.96
C LYS A 38 -0.50 12.39 21.27
N LYS A 39 -1.55 11.74 21.78
CA LYS A 39 -1.48 10.86 22.96
C LYS A 39 -0.70 9.59 22.62
N TYR A 40 -1.03 8.95 21.50
CA TYR A 40 -0.48 7.63 21.14
C TYR A 40 0.81 7.70 20.31
N PHE A 41 0.98 8.74 19.47
CA PHE A 41 2.12 8.83 18.55
C PHE A 41 2.95 10.08 18.83
N LYS A 42 4.09 9.91 19.50
CA LYS A 42 5.02 11.01 19.82
C LYS A 42 5.55 11.73 18.58
N ASP A 43 5.64 11.02 17.46
CA ASP A 43 6.12 11.59 16.20
C ASP A 43 5.12 12.61 15.63
N LEU A 44 3.82 12.40 15.86
CA LEU A 44 2.73 13.25 15.38
C LEU A 44 2.44 14.47 16.28
N ARG A 45 3.35 14.84 17.21
CA ARG A 45 3.18 16.02 18.08
C ARG A 45 2.92 17.32 17.32
N ASN A 46 3.55 17.46 16.15
CA ASN A 46 3.44 18.64 15.28
C ASN A 46 2.45 18.44 14.12
N PHE A 47 1.69 17.34 14.11
CA PHE A 47 0.68 17.09 13.10
C PHE A 47 -0.53 18.00 13.31
N THR A 48 -1.07 18.51 12.20
CA THR A 48 -2.32 19.29 12.15
C THR A 48 -3.25 18.72 11.07
N LEU A 49 -4.56 18.73 11.34
CA LEU A 49 -5.59 18.37 10.36
C LEU A 49 -5.90 19.59 9.49
N GLU A 50 -4.92 19.95 8.65
CA GLU A 50 -5.00 21.09 7.74
C GLU A 50 -4.70 20.64 6.33
N THR A 51 -5.48 21.13 5.37
CA THR A 51 -5.22 20.91 3.95
C THR A 51 -4.49 22.10 3.37
N LYS A 52 -3.38 21.86 2.66
CA LYS A 52 -2.65 22.93 1.99
C LYS A 52 -3.41 23.37 0.73
N VAL A 53 -4.23 24.40 0.89
CA VAL A 53 -4.90 25.10 -0.21
C VAL A 53 -3.94 26.11 -0.82
N GLN A 54 -3.70 26.01 -2.13
CA GLN A 54 -2.82 26.96 -2.85
C GLN A 54 -3.60 28.16 -3.36
N GLU A 55 -4.77 27.93 -3.94
CA GLU A 55 -5.67 28.95 -4.46
C GLU A 55 -7.00 28.93 -3.68
N PRO A 56 -7.60 30.08 -3.34
CA PRO A 56 -8.88 30.14 -2.62
C PRO A 56 -10.00 29.30 -3.26
N GLU A 57 -10.03 29.21 -4.58
CA GLU A 57 -11.01 28.41 -5.33
C GLU A 57 -10.88 26.90 -5.08
N ASN A 58 -9.69 26.43 -4.66
CA ASN A 58 -9.53 25.02 -4.28
C ASN A 58 -10.28 24.72 -2.98
N GLN A 59 -10.45 25.70 -2.08
CA GLN A 59 -11.28 25.52 -0.88
C GLN A 59 -12.74 25.27 -1.28
N VAL A 60 -13.26 26.00 -2.27
CA VAL A 60 -14.63 25.80 -2.78
C VAL A 60 -14.82 24.37 -3.32
N TYR A 61 -13.77 23.77 -3.90
CA TYR A 61 -13.81 22.37 -4.31
C TYR A 61 -13.90 21.42 -3.11
N LEU A 62 -13.08 21.63 -2.07
CA LEU A 62 -13.12 20.83 -0.85
C LEU A 62 -14.49 20.90 -0.16
N ASP A 63 -15.05 22.11 -0.05
CA ASP A 63 -16.38 22.34 0.53
C ASP A 63 -17.46 21.61 -0.30
N SER A 64 -17.35 21.61 -1.64
CA SER A 64 -18.32 20.97 -2.53
C SER A 64 -18.38 19.45 -2.43
N ILE A 65 -17.33 18.83 -1.89
CA ILE A 65 -17.24 17.38 -1.69
C ILE A 65 -17.34 16.99 -0.21
N GLU A 66 -17.67 17.95 0.66
CA GLU A 66 -17.74 17.76 2.12
C GLU A 66 -16.46 17.11 2.66
N PHE A 67 -15.31 17.61 2.19
CA PHE A 67 -14.02 17.01 2.48
C PHE A 67 -13.72 16.96 3.99
N SER A 68 -13.23 15.81 4.44
CA SER A 68 -12.70 15.60 5.79
C SER A 68 -11.21 15.22 5.71
N ASN A 69 -10.44 15.68 6.70
CA ASN A 69 -9.04 15.29 6.87
C ASN A 69 -8.89 13.90 7.52
N TRP A 70 -9.98 13.27 7.92
CA TRP A 70 -9.94 11.95 8.53
C TRP A 70 -11.22 11.15 8.26
N PHE A 71 -11.08 9.83 8.28
CA PHE A 71 -12.15 8.86 8.04
C PHE A 71 -11.90 7.63 8.91
N THR A 72 -12.97 6.97 9.34
CA THR A 72 -12.89 5.68 10.04
C THR A 72 -13.35 4.54 9.14
N GLY A 73 -12.89 3.34 9.44
CA GLY A 73 -13.30 2.11 8.74
C GLY A 73 -12.34 0.97 9.03
N ASP A 74 -12.70 -0.26 8.70
CA ASP A 74 -11.85 -1.45 8.87
C ASP A 74 -10.91 -1.61 7.66
N PHE A 75 -9.72 -0.98 7.70
CA PHE A 75 -8.79 -0.96 6.56
C PHE A 75 -8.03 -2.28 6.40
N ASN A 76 -7.79 -3.00 7.49
CA ASN A 76 -7.01 -4.24 7.50
C ASN A 76 -7.85 -5.53 7.48
N ASP A 77 -9.18 -5.44 7.57
CA ASP A 77 -10.16 -6.55 7.60
C ASP A 77 -10.05 -7.42 8.86
N ASP A 78 -9.72 -6.81 10.01
CA ASP A 78 -9.66 -7.50 11.31
C ASP A 78 -10.95 -7.36 12.15
N GLY A 79 -11.93 -6.58 11.66
CA GLY A 79 -13.20 -6.34 12.32
C GLY A 79 -13.19 -5.20 13.34
N LEU A 80 -12.06 -4.50 13.49
CA LEU A 80 -11.90 -3.32 14.33
C LEU A 80 -11.98 -2.04 13.49
N THR A 81 -12.34 -0.93 14.15
CA THR A 81 -12.40 0.37 13.49
C THR A 81 -11.02 1.02 13.50
N ASP A 82 -10.45 1.19 12.31
CA ASP A 82 -9.21 1.93 12.11
C ASP A 82 -9.51 3.40 11.77
N LEU A 83 -8.45 4.22 11.80
CA LEU A 83 -8.51 5.65 11.51
C LEU A 83 -7.53 6.02 10.38
N PHE A 84 -8.05 6.58 9.29
CA PHE A 84 -7.25 7.26 8.28
C PHE A 84 -7.18 8.76 8.61
N VAL A 85 -5.99 9.35 8.53
CA VAL A 85 -5.80 10.80 8.69
C VAL A 85 -4.92 11.37 7.57
N THR A 86 -5.18 12.61 7.16
CA THR A 86 -4.35 13.40 6.25
C THR A 86 -4.21 14.83 6.77
N GLY A 87 -3.07 15.45 6.55
CA GLY A 87 -2.80 16.76 7.14
C GLY A 87 -1.35 17.20 6.97
N MET A 88 -0.92 18.14 7.80
CA MET A 88 0.42 18.72 7.73
C MET A 88 1.30 18.20 8.87
N GLU A 89 2.45 17.61 8.52
CA GLU A 89 3.54 17.33 9.46
C GLU A 89 4.76 18.15 9.07
N ARG A 90 5.23 19.06 9.93
CA ARG A 90 6.43 19.89 9.69
C ARG A 90 6.41 20.59 8.30
N LYS A 91 5.23 21.06 7.87
CA LYS A 91 4.96 21.70 6.57
C LYS A 91 4.94 20.76 5.34
N ILE A 92 4.96 19.45 5.56
CA ILE A 92 4.80 18.43 4.52
C ILE A 92 3.37 17.88 4.63
N TYR A 93 2.66 17.82 3.52
CA TYR A 93 1.35 17.17 3.48
C TYR A 93 1.56 15.66 3.51
N THR A 94 0.98 14.98 4.49
CA THR A 94 1.20 13.55 4.76
C THR A 94 -0.10 12.87 5.19
N SER A 95 -0.13 11.56 5.05
CA SER A 95 -1.28 10.73 5.37
C SER A 95 -0.85 9.50 6.15
N TYR A 96 -1.68 9.07 7.09
CA TYR A 96 -1.45 7.87 7.90
C TYR A 96 -2.72 7.05 8.03
N ILE A 97 -2.53 5.76 8.27
CA ILE A 97 -3.54 4.88 8.85
C ILE A 97 -3.08 4.52 10.26
N VAL A 98 -3.99 4.63 11.22
CA VAL A 98 -3.85 4.10 12.56
C VAL A 98 -4.67 2.83 12.61
N LEU A 99 -3.99 1.70 12.69
CA LEU A 99 -4.60 0.39 12.83
C LEU A 99 -4.85 0.10 14.30
N ALA A 100 -6.07 -0.32 14.59
CA ALA A 100 -6.47 -0.86 15.87
C ALA A 100 -5.85 -2.25 16.11
N ALA A 101 -5.88 -2.68 17.37
CA ALA A 101 -5.62 -4.06 17.77
C ALA A 101 -6.63 -4.47 18.83
N ASP A 102 -6.70 -5.77 19.15
CA ASP A 102 -7.63 -6.33 20.14
C ASP A 102 -7.51 -5.73 21.55
N ASP A 103 -6.39 -5.05 21.83
CA ASP A 103 -6.19 -4.26 23.05
C ASP A 103 -6.58 -2.80 22.81
N ASP A 104 -7.46 -2.26 23.66
CA ASP A 104 -8.03 -0.89 23.59
C ASP A 104 -6.98 0.24 23.57
N GLU A 105 -5.72 -0.04 23.91
CA GLU A 105 -4.62 0.94 23.91
C GLU A 105 -3.49 0.66 22.92
N SER A 106 -3.61 -0.41 22.12
CA SER A 106 -2.58 -0.80 21.15
C SER A 106 -2.96 -0.33 19.75
N PHE A 107 -2.11 0.52 19.17
CA PHE A 107 -2.31 1.08 17.83
C PHE A 107 -1.02 1.02 17.00
N THR A 108 -1.15 0.73 15.71
CA THR A 108 -0.04 0.74 14.75
C THR A 108 -0.20 1.89 13.77
N LEU A 109 0.82 2.74 13.66
CA LEU A 109 0.84 3.84 12.69
C LEU A 109 1.49 3.38 11.37
N VAL A 110 0.76 3.51 10.26
CA VAL A 110 1.22 3.19 8.91
C VAL A 110 1.24 4.46 8.07
N HIS A 111 2.40 4.81 7.52
CA HIS A 111 2.52 5.95 6.60
C HIS A 111 1.95 5.61 5.22
N VAL A 112 1.13 6.50 4.67
CA VAL A 112 0.45 6.32 3.38
C VAL A 112 1.16 7.19 2.33
N ILE A 113 1.90 6.54 1.44
CA ILE A 113 2.64 7.20 0.36
C ILE A 113 1.87 7.02 -0.95
N PRO A 114 1.62 8.09 -1.74
CA PRO A 114 1.02 7.92 -3.06
C PRO A 114 2.00 7.24 -4.04
N PRO A 115 1.52 6.43 -5.02
CA PRO A 115 2.40 5.74 -5.97
C PRO A 115 3.27 6.67 -6.84
N THR A 116 2.81 7.89 -7.07
CA THR A 116 3.58 8.93 -7.75
C THR A 116 3.02 10.26 -7.31
N ASP A 117 3.85 11.17 -6.81
CA ASP A 117 3.42 12.51 -6.45
C ASP A 117 3.55 13.46 -7.65
N VAL A 118 2.42 13.93 -8.17
CA VAL A 118 2.31 14.87 -9.28
C VAL A 118 1.26 15.95 -9.00
N GLY A 119 1.49 17.13 -9.58
CA GLY A 119 0.61 18.27 -9.37
C GLY A 119 0.99 19.05 -8.11
N ASN A 120 0.08 19.90 -7.67
CA ASN A 120 0.31 20.84 -6.57
C ASN A 120 -0.82 20.79 -5.53
N PHE A 121 -1.86 19.98 -5.77
CA PHE A 121 -3.00 19.85 -4.87
C PHE A 121 -3.45 18.39 -4.82
N HIS A 122 -3.55 17.85 -3.61
CA HIS A 122 -3.95 16.46 -3.38
C HIS A 122 -5.17 16.40 -2.49
N VAL A 123 -6.08 15.50 -2.83
CA VAL A 123 -7.30 15.26 -2.08
C VAL A 123 -7.42 13.77 -1.85
N VAL A 124 -7.53 13.37 -0.60
CA VAL A 124 -7.68 11.97 -0.21
C VAL A 124 -9.08 11.76 0.34
N VAL A 125 -9.81 10.80 -0.24
CA VAL A 125 -11.14 10.41 0.24
C VAL A 125 -11.20 8.90 0.40
N THR A 126 -12.16 8.40 1.14
CA THR A 126 -12.46 6.97 1.19
C THR A 126 -13.66 6.62 0.32
N GLU A 127 -13.64 5.43 -0.27
CA GLU A 127 -14.78 4.84 -0.98
C GLU A 127 -14.89 3.36 -0.57
N ASP A 128 -16.11 2.89 -0.30
CA ASP A 128 -16.33 1.48 0.03
C ASP A 128 -16.35 0.61 -1.22
N TYR A 129 -15.59 -0.49 -1.18
CA TYR A 129 -15.68 -1.56 -2.16
C TYR A 129 -16.14 -2.84 -1.48
N LYS A 130 -17.40 -3.21 -1.75
CA LYS A 130 -18.17 -4.24 -1.05
C LYS A 130 -18.37 -3.87 0.42
N THR A 131 -17.40 -4.18 1.27
CA THR A 131 -17.40 -3.91 2.72
C THR A 131 -16.05 -3.40 3.20
N LYS A 132 -15.14 -3.07 2.27
CA LYS A 132 -13.77 -2.66 2.60
C LYS A 132 -13.55 -1.21 2.19
N PRO A 133 -13.05 -0.36 3.09
CA PRO A 133 -12.71 1.01 2.76
C PRO A 133 -11.47 1.01 1.85
N LEU A 134 -11.57 1.73 0.73
CA LEU A 134 -10.46 2.02 -0.16
C LEU A 134 -10.04 3.48 0.01
N VAL A 135 -8.75 3.74 -0.08
CA VAL A 135 -8.21 5.11 -0.05
C VAL A 135 -8.05 5.60 -1.47
N ILE A 136 -8.74 6.68 -1.83
CA ILE A 136 -8.70 7.30 -3.15
C ILE A 136 -7.84 8.56 -3.09
N TYR A 137 -6.65 8.48 -3.65
CA TYR A 137 -5.70 9.59 -3.73
C TYR A 137 -5.89 10.33 -5.06
N LYS A 138 -6.55 11.50 -5.02
CA LYS A 138 -6.79 12.35 -6.20
C LYS A 138 -5.73 13.44 -6.28
N GLN A 139 -5.15 13.60 -7.46
CA GLN A 139 -4.06 14.56 -7.70
C GLN A 139 -4.47 15.55 -8.77
N PHE A 140 -4.29 16.83 -8.46
CA PHE A 140 -4.71 17.97 -9.27
C PHE A 140 -3.54 18.94 -9.49
N THR A 141 -3.68 19.75 -10.53
CA THR A 141 -2.85 20.94 -10.77
C THR A 141 -3.71 22.18 -10.90
N SER A 142 -3.27 23.28 -10.29
CA SER A 142 -3.85 24.61 -10.49
C SER A 142 -3.37 25.28 -11.79
N GLU A 143 -2.26 24.80 -12.34
CA GLU A 143 -1.65 25.30 -13.58
C GLU A 143 -2.08 24.50 -14.81
N VAL A 144 -2.16 25.21 -15.93
CA VAL A 144 -2.34 24.63 -17.27
C VAL A 144 -1.03 24.76 -18.03
N LYS A 145 -0.50 23.65 -18.55
CA LYS A 145 0.73 23.60 -19.35
C LYS A 145 0.45 23.04 -20.73
N GLU A 146 1.11 23.59 -21.75
CA GLU A 146 1.18 22.98 -23.07
C GLU A 146 2.46 22.13 -23.16
N THR A 147 2.31 20.87 -23.57
CA THR A 147 3.40 19.91 -23.71
C THR A 147 3.31 19.24 -25.07
N VAL A 148 4.40 18.69 -25.59
CA VAL A 148 4.37 17.91 -26.83
C VAL A 148 4.50 16.43 -26.49
N LYS A 149 3.51 15.63 -26.86
CA LYS A 149 3.53 14.17 -26.70
C LYS A 149 3.32 13.50 -28.05
N ASN A 150 4.27 12.66 -28.46
CA ASN A 150 4.29 12.01 -29.77
C ASN A 150 4.18 13.02 -30.93
N GLY A 151 4.84 14.18 -30.81
CA GLY A 151 4.83 15.24 -31.82
C GLY A 151 3.55 16.08 -31.88
N MET A 152 2.57 15.85 -31.00
CA MET A 152 1.33 16.64 -30.95
C MET A 152 1.28 17.51 -29.69
N PRO A 153 0.87 18.79 -29.79
CA PRO A 153 0.64 19.63 -28.62
C PRO A 153 -0.53 19.07 -27.79
N GLN A 154 -0.33 19.01 -26.49
CA GLN A 154 -1.27 18.54 -25.48
C GLN A 154 -1.30 19.50 -24.29
N ARG A 155 -2.51 19.92 -23.94
CA ARG A 155 -2.79 20.66 -22.72
C ARG A 155 -2.87 19.70 -21.53
N ILE A 156 -2.08 19.94 -20.51
CA ILE A 156 -2.10 19.20 -19.24
C ILE A 156 -2.50 20.19 -18.14
N PRO A 157 -3.52 19.89 -17.33
CA PRO A 157 -4.38 18.71 -17.39
C PRO A 157 -5.38 18.81 -18.55
N LYS A 158 -5.82 17.66 -19.09
CA LYS A 158 -6.77 17.63 -20.21
C LYS A 158 -8.12 18.24 -19.84
N ASN A 159 -8.55 17.98 -18.60
CA ASN A 159 -9.81 18.48 -18.05
C ASN A 159 -9.46 19.48 -16.93
N TYR A 160 -9.61 20.76 -17.24
CA TYR A 160 -9.44 21.85 -16.27
C TYR A 160 -10.80 22.47 -15.98
N ASN A 161 -11.12 22.64 -14.70
CA ASN A 161 -12.33 23.30 -14.24
C ASN A 161 -12.00 24.75 -13.89
N ASP A 162 -12.53 25.69 -14.69
CA ASP A 162 -12.25 27.12 -14.53
C ASP A 162 -12.87 27.73 -13.27
N TYR A 163 -13.91 27.11 -12.69
CA TYR A 163 -14.57 27.55 -11.46
C TYR A 163 -13.70 27.24 -10.24
N TYR A 164 -13.19 26.02 -10.14
CA TYR A 164 -12.32 25.61 -9.03
C TYR A 164 -10.84 25.95 -9.22
N LYS A 165 -10.46 26.41 -10.42
CA LYS A 165 -9.06 26.56 -10.85
C LYS A 165 -8.25 25.27 -10.64
N LEU A 166 -8.88 24.13 -10.92
CA LEU A 166 -8.28 22.81 -10.73
C LEU A 166 -8.46 21.99 -11.99
N GLY A 167 -7.40 21.30 -12.39
CA GLY A 167 -7.55 20.22 -13.34
C GLY A 167 -6.97 18.92 -12.85
N PHE A 168 -7.75 17.86 -13.09
CA PHE A 168 -7.49 16.52 -12.63
C PHE A 168 -6.34 15.90 -13.42
N ILE A 169 -5.33 15.41 -12.73
CA ILE A 169 -4.18 14.72 -13.33
C ILE A 169 -4.42 13.23 -13.34
N ARG A 170 -4.61 12.67 -12.14
CA ARG A 170 -4.77 11.23 -11.92
C ARG A 170 -5.47 10.95 -10.60
N LYS A 171 -5.95 9.73 -10.47
CA LYS A 171 -6.36 9.14 -9.21
C LYS A 171 -5.67 7.80 -9.05
N ASP A 172 -5.30 7.50 -7.82
CA ASP A 172 -4.81 6.20 -7.41
C ASP A 172 -5.75 5.64 -6.34
N THR A 173 -6.08 4.37 -6.46
CA THR A 173 -6.94 3.66 -5.50
C THR A 173 -6.02 2.72 -4.73
N LEU A 174 -5.94 2.92 -3.43
CA LEU A 174 -5.07 2.18 -2.52
C LEU A 174 -5.89 1.34 -1.55
N VAL A 175 -5.27 0.27 -1.06
CA VAL A 175 -5.79 -0.60 -0.01
C VAL A 175 -4.66 -1.01 0.92
N TYR A 176 -4.98 -1.29 2.18
CA TYR A 176 -4.04 -1.89 3.10
C TYR A 176 -4.00 -3.41 2.89
N LYS A 177 -2.82 -3.97 2.61
CA LYS A 177 -2.63 -5.40 2.34
C LYS A 177 -1.22 -5.85 2.71
N SER A 178 -1.12 -6.96 3.43
CA SER A 178 0.16 -7.57 3.83
C SER A 178 1.12 -6.58 4.52
N GLY A 179 0.60 -5.69 5.37
CA GLY A 179 1.42 -4.70 6.08
C GLY A 179 1.68 -3.40 5.31
N PHE A 180 1.18 -3.25 4.08
CA PHE A 180 1.51 -2.12 3.21
C PHE A 180 0.26 -1.45 2.61
N MET A 181 0.36 -0.15 2.36
CA MET A 181 -0.55 0.55 1.45
C MET A 181 -0.09 0.36 0.01
N ILE A 182 -0.90 -0.32 -0.78
CA ILE A 182 -0.56 -0.69 -2.16
C ILE A 182 -1.72 -0.43 -3.12
N GLU A 183 -1.46 -0.49 -4.42
CA GLU A 183 -2.49 -0.31 -5.43
C GLU A 183 -3.58 -1.38 -5.33
N PHE A 184 -4.83 -0.93 -5.35
CA PHE A 184 -5.98 -1.81 -5.32
C PHE A 184 -6.07 -2.69 -6.57
N ASN A 185 -6.07 -4.01 -6.38
CA ASN A 185 -6.35 -4.99 -7.40
C ASN A 185 -7.68 -5.72 -7.12
N PRO A 186 -8.76 -5.43 -7.89
CA PRO A 186 -10.05 -6.11 -7.71
C PRO A 186 -10.06 -7.56 -8.22
N LYS A 187 -9.04 -7.98 -8.98
CA LYS A 187 -8.94 -9.28 -9.63
C LYS A 187 -7.52 -9.86 -9.47
N PRO A 188 -7.14 -10.26 -8.24
CA PRO A 188 -5.85 -10.89 -7.99
C PRO A 188 -5.74 -12.23 -8.72
N LEU A 189 -4.50 -12.65 -9.01
CA LEU A 189 -4.24 -13.94 -9.64
C LEU A 189 -4.48 -15.07 -8.62
N THR A 190 -5.16 -16.12 -9.05
CA THR A 190 -5.44 -17.29 -8.21
C THR A 190 -4.46 -18.44 -8.44
N ALA A 191 -3.77 -18.46 -9.58
CA ALA A 191 -2.79 -19.48 -9.91
C ALA A 191 -1.66 -19.54 -8.88
N ASP A 192 -1.19 -20.75 -8.59
CA ASP A 192 -0.06 -20.95 -7.68
C ASP A 192 1.24 -20.52 -8.33
N ILE A 193 2.13 -19.96 -7.50
CA ILE A 193 3.49 -19.63 -7.91
C ILE A 193 4.27 -20.94 -8.12
N ASP A 194 4.99 -21.02 -9.23
CA ASP A 194 6.02 -22.03 -9.48
C ASP A 194 7.33 -21.57 -8.83
N PHE A 195 7.79 -20.37 -9.19
CA PHE A 195 8.91 -19.72 -8.51
C PHE A 195 8.86 -18.20 -8.63
N ILE A 196 9.58 -17.54 -7.72
CA ILE A 196 9.97 -16.14 -7.80
C ILE A 196 11.49 -16.08 -7.86
N GLN A 197 12.02 -15.17 -8.67
CA GLN A 197 13.44 -14.90 -8.76
C GLN A 197 13.68 -13.40 -8.70
N ILE A 198 14.56 -12.98 -7.80
CA ILE A 198 14.97 -11.58 -7.63
C ILE A 198 16.47 -11.49 -7.81
N HIS A 199 16.92 -10.51 -8.59
CA HIS A 199 18.33 -10.25 -8.87
C HIS A 199 18.60 -8.75 -8.79
N PRO A 200 19.07 -8.26 -7.62
CA PRO A 200 19.61 -6.92 -7.46
C PRO A 200 21.06 -6.85 -7.97
N TYR A 201 21.40 -5.75 -8.64
CA TYR A 201 22.76 -5.47 -9.10
C TYR A 201 22.96 -3.97 -9.40
N CYS A 202 24.20 -3.58 -9.72
CA CYS A 202 24.54 -2.22 -10.13
C CYS A 202 25.16 -2.17 -11.52
N GLN A 203 24.76 -1.20 -12.33
CA GLN A 203 25.31 -0.99 -13.68
C GLN A 203 26.79 -0.60 -13.66
N PHE A 204 27.17 0.27 -12.73
CA PHE A 204 28.51 0.84 -12.62
C PHE A 204 29.35 0.16 -11.53
N GLY A 205 28.90 -0.99 -11.03
CA GLY A 205 29.52 -1.71 -9.92
C GLY A 205 29.28 -1.07 -8.55
N GLY A 206 29.99 -1.57 -7.53
CA GLY A 206 29.94 -1.02 -6.18
C GLY A 206 28.81 -1.53 -5.28
N CYS A 207 27.98 -2.46 -5.76
CA CYS A 207 26.99 -3.13 -4.91
C CYS A 207 26.96 -4.65 -5.15
N PRO A 208 26.37 -5.42 -4.22
CA PRO A 208 26.21 -6.86 -4.39
C PRO A 208 25.45 -7.19 -5.68
N ASP A 209 25.97 -8.14 -6.43
CA ASP A 209 25.33 -8.71 -7.62
C ASP A 209 25.06 -10.19 -7.32
N TYR A 210 23.78 -10.53 -7.15
CA TYR A 210 23.37 -11.88 -6.81
C TYR A 210 21.94 -12.14 -7.25
N ARG A 211 21.58 -13.43 -7.31
CA ARG A 211 20.24 -13.87 -7.65
C ARG A 211 19.73 -14.84 -6.61
N ILE A 212 18.51 -14.60 -6.12
CA ILE A 212 17.82 -15.54 -5.26
C ILE A 212 16.59 -16.04 -5.98
N LYS A 213 16.44 -17.36 -6.02
CA LYS A 213 15.25 -18.05 -6.51
C LYS A 213 14.56 -18.74 -5.33
N ILE A 214 13.26 -18.52 -5.18
CA ILE A 214 12.40 -19.16 -4.19
C ILE A 214 11.36 -19.98 -4.96
N ASP A 215 11.32 -21.30 -4.73
CA ASP A 215 10.33 -22.17 -5.35
C ASP A 215 9.02 -22.25 -4.54
N SER A 216 8.00 -22.90 -5.10
CA SER A 216 6.70 -23.08 -4.46
C SER A 216 6.72 -23.83 -3.11
N ALA A 217 7.79 -24.56 -2.80
CA ALA A 217 7.97 -25.27 -1.53
C ALA A 217 8.81 -24.46 -0.51
N GLY A 218 9.20 -23.24 -0.88
CA GLY A 218 10.01 -22.35 -0.04
C GLY A 218 11.51 -22.67 -0.08
N ASN A 219 11.98 -23.54 -0.98
CA ASN A 219 13.41 -23.75 -1.11
C ASN A 219 14.03 -22.53 -1.79
N MET A 220 15.11 -22.03 -1.20
CA MET A 220 15.82 -20.85 -1.68
C MET A 220 17.20 -21.23 -2.21
N ILE A 221 17.56 -20.69 -3.36
CA ILE A 221 18.89 -20.79 -3.95
C ILE A 221 19.41 -19.38 -4.16
N HIS A 222 20.50 -19.04 -3.47
CA HIS A 222 21.20 -17.77 -3.59
C HIS A 222 22.50 -17.98 -4.36
N HIS A 223 22.62 -17.32 -5.51
CA HIS A 223 23.78 -17.39 -6.38
C HIS A 223 24.45 -16.02 -6.47
N ASN A 224 25.67 -15.91 -5.94
CA ASN A 224 26.49 -14.72 -6.12
C ASN A 224 26.99 -14.63 -7.57
N ILE A 225 26.75 -13.48 -8.21
CA ILE A 225 27.14 -13.22 -9.59
C ILE A 225 28.37 -12.29 -9.52
N SER A 226 29.53 -12.87 -9.19
CA SER A 226 30.81 -12.17 -9.24
C SER A 226 31.48 -12.32 -10.61
N LYS A 227 32.32 -11.34 -10.98
CA LYS A 227 33.18 -11.41 -12.16
C LYS A 227 34.38 -12.37 -11.98
N SER A 228 34.80 -12.62 -10.74
CA SER A 228 35.82 -13.62 -10.36
C SER A 228 35.16 -14.97 -10.12
N SER A 229 35.70 -16.05 -10.70
CA SER A 229 35.20 -17.42 -10.51
C SER A 229 35.19 -17.89 -9.05
N ASP A 230 36.11 -17.36 -8.23
CA ASP A 230 36.31 -17.80 -6.85
C ASP A 230 35.21 -17.30 -5.88
N ASP A 231 34.43 -16.30 -6.31
CA ASP A 231 33.35 -15.70 -5.51
C ASP A 231 31.94 -16.17 -5.94
N GLN A 232 31.86 -17.00 -7.00
CA GLN A 232 30.61 -17.61 -7.47
C GLN A 232 30.21 -18.78 -6.57
N LYS A 233 29.69 -18.44 -5.40
CA LYS A 233 29.15 -19.40 -4.43
C LYS A 233 27.64 -19.51 -4.58
N VAL A 234 27.14 -20.74 -4.41
CA VAL A 234 25.72 -21.06 -4.36
C VAL A 234 25.40 -21.47 -2.94
N TYR A 235 24.49 -20.74 -2.30
CA TYR A 235 23.99 -21.04 -0.97
C TYR A 235 22.55 -21.53 -1.08
N LYS A 236 22.18 -22.42 -0.18
CA LYS A 236 20.81 -22.94 -0.08
C LYS A 236 20.23 -22.60 1.27
N ALA A 237 18.93 -22.34 1.30
CA ALA A 237 18.18 -22.13 2.53
C ALA A 237 16.73 -22.56 2.32
N LYS A 238 15.96 -22.52 3.39
CA LYS A 238 14.50 -22.60 3.34
C LYS A 238 13.91 -21.28 3.83
N ALA A 239 12.90 -20.78 3.14
CA ALA A 239 12.18 -19.59 3.54
C ALA A 239 11.45 -19.84 4.87
N ASP A 240 11.36 -18.80 5.67
CA ASP A 240 10.57 -18.80 6.90
C ASP A 240 9.10 -19.14 6.58
N PRO A 241 8.49 -20.12 7.29
CA PRO A 241 7.14 -20.57 7.03
C PRO A 241 6.06 -19.52 7.30
N ASP A 242 6.34 -18.49 8.10
CA ASP A 242 5.40 -17.42 8.40
C ASP A 242 5.49 -16.28 7.36
N LEU A 243 6.70 -15.99 6.85
CA LEU A 243 6.92 -14.95 5.84
C LEU A 243 6.57 -15.40 4.41
N LEU A 244 6.77 -16.67 4.09
CA LEU A 244 6.57 -17.16 2.72
C LEU A 244 5.11 -17.02 2.23
N PRO A 245 4.07 -17.39 3.00
CA PRO A 245 2.69 -17.19 2.60
C PRO A 245 2.35 -15.71 2.39
N GLU A 246 2.84 -14.82 3.26
CA GLU A 246 2.62 -13.37 3.15
C GLU A 246 3.19 -12.84 1.82
N PHE A 247 4.44 -13.21 1.51
CA PHE A 247 5.11 -12.84 0.27
C PHE A 247 4.40 -13.35 -0.98
N PHE A 248 4.01 -14.63 -0.99
CA PHE A 248 3.29 -15.22 -2.14
C PHE A 248 1.90 -14.61 -2.30
N ASN A 249 1.18 -14.36 -1.20
CA ASN A 249 -0.12 -13.70 -1.25
C ASN A 249 -0.01 -12.27 -1.79
N LEU A 250 1.02 -11.52 -1.41
CA LEU A 250 1.28 -10.19 -1.95
C LEU A 250 1.55 -10.27 -3.47
N VAL A 251 2.45 -11.15 -3.91
CA VAL A 251 2.80 -11.28 -5.35
C VAL A 251 1.58 -11.69 -6.19
N LYS A 252 0.75 -12.62 -5.69
CA LYS A 252 -0.52 -13.00 -6.33
C LYS A 252 -1.54 -11.84 -6.36
N TYR A 253 -1.48 -10.97 -5.36
CA TYR A 253 -2.34 -9.80 -5.28
C TYR A 253 -1.96 -8.71 -6.30
N LEU A 254 -0.67 -8.55 -6.62
CA LEU A 254 -0.22 -7.47 -7.51
C LEU A 254 -0.82 -7.56 -8.91
N LYS A 255 -0.99 -6.39 -9.53
CA LYS A 255 -1.49 -6.25 -10.91
C LYS A 255 -0.35 -5.92 -11.85
N PHE A 256 -0.06 -6.85 -12.76
CA PHE A 256 0.96 -6.70 -13.79
C PHE A 256 0.31 -6.45 -15.17
N PRO A 257 0.33 -5.21 -15.70
CA PRO A 257 -0.36 -4.87 -16.96
C PRO A 257 0.26 -5.50 -18.21
N LYS A 258 1.53 -5.91 -18.16
CA LYS A 258 2.27 -6.50 -19.28
C LYS A 258 3.19 -7.60 -18.78
N LYS A 259 3.51 -8.59 -19.63
CA LYS A 259 4.44 -9.67 -19.30
C LYS A 259 5.86 -9.16 -19.03
N GLU A 260 6.28 -8.11 -19.74
CA GLU A 260 7.57 -7.46 -19.55
C GLU A 260 7.36 -5.98 -19.22
N MET A 261 7.98 -5.52 -18.15
CA MET A 261 7.86 -4.14 -17.66
C MET A 261 9.22 -3.59 -17.26
N LYS A 262 9.37 -2.28 -17.39
CA LYS A 262 10.54 -1.52 -16.94
C LYS A 262 10.06 -0.28 -16.20
N TYR A 263 10.61 -0.03 -15.03
CA TYR A 263 10.27 1.11 -14.17
C TYR A 263 11.51 1.91 -13.81
N GLY A 264 11.38 3.22 -13.61
CA GLY A 264 12.51 4.11 -13.33
C GLY A 264 13.34 4.47 -14.58
N SER A 265 14.48 5.13 -14.36
CA SER A 265 15.39 5.59 -15.41
C SER A 265 16.51 4.57 -15.68
N ALA A 266 16.76 4.28 -16.96
CA ALA A 266 17.88 3.41 -17.37
C ALA A 266 19.27 3.97 -17.01
N GLU A 267 19.37 5.23 -16.57
CA GLU A 267 20.60 5.85 -16.10
C GLU A 267 20.91 5.54 -14.63
N ALA A 268 19.97 4.94 -13.89
CA ALA A 268 20.17 4.60 -12.49
C ALA A 268 21.25 3.53 -12.31
N ASN A 269 22.09 3.69 -11.28
CA ASN A 269 23.09 2.67 -10.96
C ASN A 269 22.44 1.39 -10.42
N GLU A 270 21.55 1.51 -9.44
CA GLU A 270 20.91 0.36 -8.76
C GLU A 270 19.75 -0.19 -9.59
N ILE A 271 19.72 -1.50 -9.76
CA ILE A 271 18.67 -2.21 -10.51
C ILE A 271 18.23 -3.43 -9.71
N ILE A 272 16.92 -3.68 -9.70
CA ILE A 272 16.36 -4.95 -9.27
C ILE A 272 15.59 -5.56 -10.44
N THR A 273 15.95 -6.80 -10.81
CA THR A 273 15.10 -7.61 -11.69
C THR A 273 14.26 -8.55 -10.86
N PHE A 274 12.97 -8.62 -11.19
CA PHE A 274 12.00 -9.49 -10.54
C PHE A 274 11.31 -10.34 -11.62
N GLN A 275 11.28 -11.64 -11.39
CA GLN A 275 10.62 -12.60 -12.25
C GLN A 275 9.71 -13.47 -11.40
N VAL A 276 8.46 -13.63 -11.82
CA VAL A 276 7.52 -14.58 -11.23
C VAL A 276 6.96 -15.47 -12.32
N LYS A 277 6.99 -16.78 -12.07
CA LYS A 277 6.36 -17.79 -12.90
C LYS A 277 5.30 -18.52 -12.09
N TYR A 278 4.15 -18.73 -12.70
CA TYR A 278 3.01 -19.45 -12.13
C TYR A 278 2.93 -20.86 -12.73
N LYS A 279 2.29 -21.78 -12.00
CA LYS A 279 2.13 -23.19 -12.43
C LYS A 279 1.27 -23.36 -13.68
N ASP A 280 0.42 -22.39 -13.99
CA ASP A 280 -0.36 -22.35 -15.24
C ASP A 280 0.47 -21.92 -16.47
N GLY A 281 1.76 -21.60 -16.27
CA GLY A 281 2.68 -21.14 -17.31
C GLY A 281 2.70 -19.62 -17.50
N THR A 282 1.89 -18.86 -16.77
CA THR A 282 1.94 -17.39 -16.75
C THR A 282 3.29 -16.94 -16.19
N GLU A 283 3.90 -15.94 -16.82
CA GLU A 283 5.21 -15.43 -16.42
C GLU A 283 5.27 -13.91 -16.60
N TYR A 284 5.85 -13.24 -15.61
CA TYR A 284 6.14 -11.81 -15.64
C TYR A 284 7.61 -11.55 -15.34
N LYS A 285 8.17 -10.56 -16.03
CA LYS A 285 9.55 -10.07 -15.85
C LYS A 285 9.53 -8.56 -15.71
N ILE A 286 10.15 -8.07 -14.65
CA ILE A 286 10.22 -6.66 -14.29
C ILE A 286 11.68 -6.27 -14.12
N VAL A 287 12.05 -5.13 -14.69
CA VAL A 287 13.30 -4.43 -14.39
C VAL A 287 12.93 -3.13 -13.70
N ASP A 288 13.40 -2.93 -12.48
CA ASP A 288 13.13 -1.73 -11.71
C ASP A 288 14.43 -0.99 -11.41
N TYR A 289 14.57 0.19 -12.00
CA TYR A 289 15.72 1.07 -11.85
C TYR A 289 15.50 1.98 -10.63
N ALA A 290 16.43 1.95 -9.67
CA ALA A 290 16.38 2.69 -8.41
C ALA A 290 15.08 2.48 -7.60
N LYS A 291 14.46 1.29 -7.71
CA LYS A 291 13.17 0.99 -7.06
C LYS A 291 12.07 2.00 -7.42
N GLY A 292 12.08 2.52 -8.64
CA GLY A 292 11.11 3.48 -9.18
C GLY A 292 9.79 2.85 -9.64
N GLY A 293 9.50 1.61 -9.25
CA GLY A 293 8.28 0.87 -9.55
C GLY A 293 7.05 1.31 -8.76
N THR A 294 6.10 0.39 -8.61
CA THR A 294 4.82 0.62 -7.92
C THR A 294 4.96 0.40 -6.41
N LEU A 295 4.00 0.86 -5.61
CA LEU A 295 3.99 0.61 -4.16
C LEU A 295 4.00 -0.89 -3.86
N GLY A 296 3.20 -1.66 -4.59
CA GLY A 296 3.20 -3.11 -4.47
C GLY A 296 4.56 -3.76 -4.76
N LEU A 297 5.35 -3.20 -5.69
CA LEU A 297 6.66 -3.74 -6.02
C LEU A 297 7.70 -3.41 -4.94
N ALA A 298 7.62 -2.21 -4.36
CA ALA A 298 8.41 -1.85 -3.18
C ALA A 298 8.11 -2.80 -2.00
N ALA A 299 6.82 -3.08 -1.72
CA ALA A 299 6.40 -4.03 -0.70
C ALA A 299 6.93 -5.46 -0.94
N VAL A 300 6.95 -5.91 -2.21
CA VAL A 300 7.56 -7.20 -2.59
C VAL A 300 9.05 -7.21 -2.26
N TYR A 301 9.78 -6.14 -2.53
CA TYR A 301 11.20 -6.06 -2.20
C TYR A 301 11.45 -6.07 -0.70
N ASP A 302 10.65 -5.34 0.07
CA ASP A 302 10.78 -5.31 1.53
C ASP A 302 10.53 -6.69 2.16
N LEU A 303 9.48 -7.40 1.75
CA LEU A 303 9.24 -8.77 2.20
C LEU A 303 10.32 -9.75 1.72
N PHE A 304 10.79 -9.60 0.48
CA PHE A 304 11.87 -10.43 -0.04
C PHE A 304 13.16 -10.29 0.77
N PHE A 305 13.58 -9.08 1.11
CA PHE A 305 14.80 -8.88 1.90
C PHE A 305 14.65 -9.42 3.33
N LYS A 306 13.46 -9.30 3.94
CA LYS A 306 13.15 -9.97 5.21
C LYS A 306 13.30 -11.50 5.11
N ILE A 307 12.73 -12.12 4.07
CA ILE A 307 12.84 -13.57 3.83
C ILE A 307 14.31 -13.98 3.65
N LYS A 308 15.06 -13.20 2.87
CA LYS A 308 16.48 -13.46 2.62
C LYS A 308 17.27 -13.42 3.93
N ASP A 309 17.04 -12.41 4.76
CA ASP A 309 17.82 -12.18 5.99
C ASP A 309 17.43 -13.15 7.11
N ALA A 310 16.19 -13.66 7.11
CA ALA A 310 15.74 -14.75 7.99
C ALA A 310 16.28 -16.13 7.56
N GLY A 311 16.70 -16.29 6.30
CA GLY A 311 17.19 -17.55 5.78
C GLY A 311 18.46 -18.06 6.50
N LEU A 312 18.43 -19.31 6.95
CA LEU A 312 19.61 -20.02 7.43
C LEU A 312 20.36 -20.61 6.23
N TRP A 313 21.37 -19.89 5.74
CA TRP A 313 22.12 -20.22 4.52
C TRP A 313 23.23 -21.25 4.77
N GLU A 314 23.24 -22.31 3.96
CA GLU A 314 24.23 -23.40 3.94
C GLU A 314 25.01 -23.44 2.62
#